data_AF-A0A8S4P531-F1
#
_entry.id   AF-A0A8S4P531-F1
#
_cell.length_a   1.000
_cell.length_b   1.000
_cell.length_c   1.000
_cell.angle_alpha   90.00
_cell.angle_beta   90.00
_cell.angle_gamma   90.00
#
_symmetry.space_group_name_H-M   'P 1'
#
loop_
_entity.id
_entity.type
_entity.pdbx_description
1 polymer ?
#
loop_
_entity_poly.entity_id
_entity_poly.type
_entity_poly.pdbx_seq_one_letter_code
_entity_poly.pdbx_strand_id
1 'polypeptide(L)'
;IQTNLLSCDCKMRAFRKWLKNRKGRCNVKYDKFCKSPTGRTHETLLDYKITWLDCNSEVFKQICALTGCFITLMTIVILSLLKYFWRDIKYRHMVRRARQRNGYNIIKDNDEDMEIYDAFVSYHSEKRIWVNQVMTPELCNGELDFTLIHDDNIIPGQESYFSGIMTHMDRSHHIIFLVTRGWMKEGWNEFVRRTEAYGEKQCLPKMERR
;
A
#
# COMPACT_ATOMS: atom_id res chain seq x y z
N ILE A 1 -53.12 15.52 -50.26
CA ILE A 1 -52.52 15.18 -48.95
C ILE A 1 -52.64 16.39 -48.00
N GLN A 2 -53.85 16.74 -47.57
CA GLN A 2 -54.05 17.95 -46.74
C GLN A 2 -54.11 17.69 -45.23
N THR A 3 -54.28 16.44 -44.77
CA THR A 3 -54.47 16.11 -43.34
C THR A 3 -53.58 14.98 -42.80
N ASN A 4 -52.35 14.80 -43.31
CA ASN A 4 -51.39 13.87 -42.67
C ASN A 4 -50.69 14.52 -41.47
N LEU A 5 -50.79 13.89 -40.29
CA LEU A 5 -49.95 14.19 -39.13
C LEU A 5 -48.57 13.57 -39.35
N LEU A 6 -47.53 14.39 -39.39
CA LEU A 6 -46.15 13.93 -39.59
C LEU A 6 -45.41 13.96 -38.24
N SER A 7 -44.84 12.80 -37.88
CA SER A 7 -43.94 12.66 -36.72
C SER A 7 -42.53 13.09 -37.12
N CYS A 8 -41.90 13.93 -36.29
CA CYS A 8 -40.52 14.39 -36.49
C CYS A 8 -39.59 13.67 -35.53
N ASP A 9 -39.43 12.38 -35.82
CA ASP A 9 -38.59 11.44 -35.09
C ASP A 9 -37.38 10.98 -35.94
N CYS A 10 -36.60 10.07 -35.36
CA CYS A 10 -35.45 9.45 -36.02
C CYS A 10 -35.82 8.61 -37.23
N LYS A 11 -37.03 8.04 -37.27
CA LYS A 11 -37.51 7.18 -38.37
C LYS A 11 -37.81 8.01 -39.61
N MET A 12 -38.22 9.26 -39.44
CA MET A 12 -38.56 10.18 -40.54
C MET A 12 -37.35 10.85 -41.23
N ARG A 13 -36.12 10.52 -40.81
CA ARG A 13 -34.87 11.11 -41.33
C ARG A 13 -34.65 10.81 -42.82
N ALA A 14 -34.96 9.58 -43.27
CA ALA A 14 -34.85 9.18 -44.67
C ALA A 14 -35.86 9.91 -45.55
N PHE A 15 -37.11 10.01 -45.09
CA PHE A 15 -38.18 10.72 -45.78
C PHE A 15 -37.88 12.22 -45.91
N ARG A 16 -37.36 12.86 -44.85
CA ARG A 16 -36.89 14.26 -44.91
C ARG A 16 -35.75 14.45 -45.90
N LYS A 17 -34.76 13.55 -45.92
CA LYS A 17 -33.63 13.61 -46.88
C LYS A 17 -34.14 13.52 -48.32
N TRP A 18 -35.08 12.60 -48.58
CA TRP A 18 -35.74 12.47 -49.88
C TRP A 18 -36.51 13.74 -50.27
N LEU A 19 -37.26 14.33 -49.33
CA LEU A 19 -37.99 15.60 -49.53
C LEU A 19 -37.04 16.77 -49.87
N LYS A 20 -35.94 16.91 -49.13
CA LYS A 20 -34.92 17.95 -49.41
C LYS A 20 -34.32 17.80 -50.81
N ASN A 21 -34.05 16.57 -51.24
CA ASN A 21 -33.48 16.29 -52.56
C ASN A 21 -34.46 16.50 -53.74
N ARG A 22 -35.78 16.60 -53.46
CA ARG A 22 -36.82 16.86 -54.46
C ARG A 22 -37.50 18.22 -54.29
N LYS A 23 -36.93 19.12 -53.48
CA LYS A 23 -37.44 20.48 -53.27
C LYS A 23 -37.61 21.18 -54.64
N GLY A 24 -38.83 21.60 -54.96
CA GLY A 24 -39.20 22.23 -56.24
C GLY A 24 -39.74 21.30 -57.34
N ARG A 25 -39.65 19.97 -57.19
CA ARG A 25 -40.22 19.00 -58.16
C ARG A 25 -41.58 18.43 -57.76
N CYS A 26 -42.04 18.72 -56.56
CA CYS A 26 -43.33 18.26 -56.04
C CYS A 26 -44.09 19.44 -55.41
N ASN A 27 -45.39 19.58 -55.74
CA ASN A 27 -46.34 20.52 -55.12
C ASN A 27 -46.72 20.08 -53.69
N VAL A 28 -45.72 19.81 -52.85
CA VAL A 28 -45.90 19.48 -51.44
C VAL A 28 -45.72 20.77 -50.64
N LYS A 29 -46.74 21.20 -49.89
CA LYS A 29 -46.60 22.32 -48.95
C LYS A 29 -45.67 21.89 -47.81
N TYR A 30 -44.50 22.52 -47.73
CA TYR A 30 -43.45 22.18 -46.77
C TYR A 30 -43.66 22.82 -45.39
N ASP A 31 -44.63 23.72 -45.28
CA ASP A 31 -44.86 24.60 -44.12
C ASP A 31 -45.68 23.92 -43.01
N LYS A 32 -45.75 22.59 -43.02
CA LYS A 32 -46.46 21.84 -42.00
C LYS A 32 -45.59 21.64 -40.77
N PHE A 33 -46.13 22.06 -39.63
CA PHE A 33 -45.55 21.81 -38.32
C PHE A 33 -45.57 20.31 -37.99
N CYS A 34 -44.48 19.86 -37.38
CA CYS A 34 -44.34 18.54 -36.81
C CYS A 34 -45.39 18.35 -35.70
N LYS A 35 -46.13 17.23 -35.73
CA LYS A 35 -47.01 16.85 -34.61
C LYS A 35 -46.42 15.59 -33.99
N SER A 36 -45.37 15.80 -33.22
CA SER A 36 -44.56 14.72 -32.63
C SER A 36 -44.89 14.51 -31.15
N PRO A 37 -44.87 13.26 -30.63
CA PRO A 37 -44.92 13.00 -29.19
C PRO A 37 -43.69 13.52 -28.42
N THR A 38 -42.61 13.92 -29.11
CA THR A 38 -41.35 14.37 -28.50
C THR A 38 -41.31 15.87 -28.13
N GLY A 39 -42.46 16.55 -28.05
CA GLY A 39 -42.53 17.96 -27.66
C GLY A 39 -42.07 18.97 -28.72
N ARG A 40 -41.74 18.51 -29.94
CA ARG A 40 -41.28 19.36 -31.06
C ARG A 40 -42.45 19.78 -31.95
N THR A 41 -43.41 20.51 -31.38
CA THR A 41 -44.64 20.92 -32.06
C THR A 41 -44.51 22.18 -32.92
N HIS A 42 -43.44 22.95 -32.73
CA HIS A 42 -43.22 24.25 -33.40
C HIS A 42 -42.20 24.20 -34.54
N GLU A 43 -41.58 23.05 -34.80
CA GLU A 43 -40.62 22.90 -35.89
C GLU A 43 -41.31 22.42 -37.17
N THR A 44 -40.82 22.88 -38.33
CA THR A 44 -41.30 22.38 -39.63
C THR A 44 -40.59 21.08 -39.98
N LEU A 45 -41.21 20.25 -40.83
CA LEU A 45 -40.62 18.99 -41.30
C LEU A 45 -39.24 19.18 -41.98
N LEU A 46 -39.01 20.32 -42.62
CA LEU A 46 -37.74 20.63 -43.28
C LEU A 46 -36.68 21.15 -42.31
N ASP A 47 -37.07 21.82 -41.23
CA ASP A 47 -36.15 22.55 -40.34
C ASP A 47 -35.85 21.86 -39.02
N TYR A 48 -36.64 20.86 -38.60
CA TYR A 48 -36.42 20.18 -37.31
C TYR A 48 -34.97 19.68 -37.15
N LYS A 49 -34.33 19.89 -36.00
CA LYS A 49 -32.94 19.42 -35.79
C LYS A 49 -32.97 18.20 -34.88
N ILE A 50 -32.51 17.06 -35.42
CA ILE A 50 -32.30 15.83 -34.65
C ILE A 50 -30.85 15.42 -34.82
N THR A 51 -30.14 15.27 -33.71
CA THR A 51 -28.75 14.83 -33.73
C THR A 51 -28.68 13.30 -33.81
N TRP A 52 -27.53 12.78 -34.23
CA TRP A 52 -27.30 11.33 -34.19
C TRP A 52 -27.36 10.79 -32.74
N LEU A 53 -26.95 11.62 -31.77
CA LEU A 53 -26.98 11.31 -30.35
C LEU A 53 -28.41 11.12 -29.83
N ASP A 54 -29.35 11.96 -30.27
CA ASP A 54 -30.77 11.85 -29.90
C ASP A 54 -31.39 10.52 -30.34
N CYS A 55 -30.91 9.97 -31.46
CA CYS A 55 -31.42 8.72 -32.04
C CYS A 55 -30.74 7.47 -31.50
N ASN A 56 -29.52 7.60 -30.96
CA ASN A 56 -28.71 6.49 -30.49
C ASN A 56 -28.32 6.67 -29.02
N SER A 57 -29.13 7.40 -28.25
CA SER A 57 -28.81 7.78 -26.87
C SER A 57 -28.57 6.55 -25.98
N GLU A 58 -29.31 5.47 -26.17
CA GLU A 58 -29.12 4.22 -25.42
C GLU A 58 -27.82 3.51 -25.78
N VAL A 59 -27.48 3.43 -27.08
CA VAL A 59 -26.20 2.86 -27.53
C VAL A 59 -25.03 3.71 -27.03
N PHE A 60 -25.18 5.03 -27.07
CA PHE A 60 -24.17 5.96 -26.56
C PHE A 60 -23.96 5.80 -25.05
N LYS A 61 -25.04 5.70 -24.26
CA LYS A 61 -24.96 5.41 -22.82
C LYS A 61 -24.23 4.09 -22.55
N GLN A 62 -24.53 3.04 -23.30
CA GLN A 62 -23.87 1.73 -23.17
C GLN A 62 -22.36 1.83 -23.49
N ILE A 63 -21.98 2.52 -24.56
CA ILE A 63 -20.58 2.73 -24.92
C ILE A 63 -19.84 3.55 -23.83
N CYS A 64 -20.46 4.61 -23.32
CA CYS A 64 -19.90 5.41 -22.23
C CYS A 64 -19.72 4.59 -20.95
N ALA A 65 -20.69 3.74 -20.60
CA ALA A 65 -20.60 2.86 -19.45
C ALA A 65 -19.45 1.85 -19.59
N LEU A 66 -19.33 1.18 -20.75
CA LEU A 66 -18.27 0.21 -21.01
C LEU A 66 -16.88 0.86 -21.00
N THR A 67 -16.74 2.02 -21.65
CA THR A 67 -15.46 2.75 -21.65
C THR A 67 -15.09 3.26 -20.27
N GLY A 68 -16.06 3.77 -19.49
CA GLY A 68 -15.86 4.15 -18.09
C GLY A 68 -15.42 2.98 -17.21
N CYS A 69 -16.08 1.83 -17.31
CA CYS A 69 -15.68 0.61 -16.60
C CYS A 69 -14.27 0.15 -16.98
N PHE A 70 -13.92 0.19 -18.27
CA PHE A 70 -12.59 -0.20 -18.72
C PHE A 70 -11.49 0.72 -18.17
N ILE A 71 -11.69 2.04 -18.24
CA ILE A 71 -10.73 3.02 -17.74
C ILE A 71 -10.55 2.87 -16.22
N THR A 72 -11.65 2.71 -15.47
CA THR A 72 -11.58 2.53 -14.01
C THR A 72 -10.87 1.24 -13.59
N LEU A 73 -11.08 0.14 -14.31
CA LEU A 73 -10.32 -1.09 -14.08
C LEU A 73 -8.83 -0.90 -14.36
N MET A 74 -8.49 -0.24 -15.48
CA MET A 74 -7.10 0.03 -15.85
C MET A 74 -6.39 0.92 -14.83
N THR A 75 -7.05 1.97 -14.31
CA THR A 75 -6.44 2.82 -13.28
C THR A 75 -6.18 2.06 -11.99
N ILE A 76 -7.09 1.20 -11.55
CA ILE A 76 -6.90 0.35 -10.35
C ILE A 76 -5.69 -0.57 -10.54
N VAL A 77 -5.54 -1.21 -11.69
CA VAL A 77 -4.40 -2.09 -11.99
C VAL A 77 -3.09 -1.32 -12.00
N ILE A 78 -3.05 -0.14 -12.61
CA ILE A 78 -1.83 0.69 -12.63
C ILE A 78 -1.45 1.11 -11.21
N LEU A 79 -2.41 1.58 -10.41
CA LEU A 79 -2.16 2.00 -9.04
C LEU A 79 -1.70 0.85 -8.14
N SER A 80 -2.26 -0.34 -8.30
CA SER A 80 -1.85 -1.52 -7.54
C SER A 80 -0.43 -1.96 -7.91
N LEU A 81 -0.08 -1.96 -9.20
CA LEU A 81 1.28 -2.23 -9.67
C LEU A 81 2.27 -1.19 -9.15
N LEU A 82 1.95 0.10 -9.25
CA LEU A 82 2.79 1.15 -8.69
C LEU A 82 3.00 0.95 -7.20
N LYS A 83 1.94 0.68 -6.42
CA LYS A 83 2.06 0.42 -4.98
C LYS A 83 2.95 -0.79 -4.68
N TYR A 84 2.81 -1.86 -5.45
CA TYR A 84 3.63 -3.07 -5.32
C TYR A 84 5.10 -2.77 -5.62
N PHE A 85 5.39 -2.16 -6.77
CA PHE A 85 6.76 -1.80 -7.16
C PHE A 85 7.41 -0.81 -6.20
N TRP A 86 6.65 0.13 -5.64
CA TRP A 86 7.17 1.08 -4.66
C TRP A 86 7.53 0.41 -3.33
N ARG A 87 6.77 -0.60 -2.89
CA ARG A 87 7.13 -1.42 -1.73
C ARG A 87 8.42 -2.20 -1.98
N ASP A 88 8.51 -2.85 -3.13
CA ASP A 88 9.69 -3.62 -3.52
C ASP A 88 10.95 -2.74 -3.67
N ILE A 89 10.82 -1.55 -4.25
CA ILE A 89 11.94 -0.62 -4.39
C ILE A 89 12.40 -0.13 -3.02
N LYS A 90 11.47 0.24 -2.12
CA LYS A 90 11.81 0.67 -0.76
C LYS A 90 12.50 -0.46 0.01
N TYR A 91 11.96 -1.67 -0.03
CA TYR A 91 12.55 -2.83 0.63
C TYR A 91 13.96 -3.14 0.09
N ARG A 92 14.11 -3.23 -1.25
CA ARG A 92 15.41 -3.46 -1.87
C ARG A 92 16.41 -2.35 -1.58
N HIS A 93 15.96 -1.10 -1.50
CA HIS A 93 16.82 0.03 -1.15
C HIS A 93 17.25 -0.04 0.32
N MET A 94 16.35 -0.36 1.25
CA MET A 94 16.67 -0.57 2.66
C MET A 94 17.67 -1.72 2.83
N VAL A 95 17.43 -2.88 2.22
CA VAL A 95 18.34 -4.03 2.29
C VAL A 95 19.71 -3.71 1.69
N ARG A 96 19.76 -3.04 0.52
CA ARG A 96 21.04 -2.62 -0.07
C ARG A 96 21.78 -1.61 0.79
N ARG A 97 21.07 -0.66 1.38
CA ARG A 97 21.66 0.36 2.26
C ARG A 97 22.13 -0.24 3.58
N ALA A 98 21.40 -1.21 4.13
CA ALA A 98 21.82 -1.99 5.29
C ALA A 98 23.09 -2.81 4.97
N ARG A 99 23.14 -3.47 3.80
CA ARG A 99 24.36 -4.16 3.32
C ARG A 99 25.55 -3.23 3.13
N GLN A 100 25.33 -2.02 2.62
CA GLN A 100 26.40 -1.05 2.37
C GLN A 100 26.88 -0.32 3.63
N ARG A 101 25.99 -0.05 4.60
CA ARG A 101 26.34 0.66 5.85
C ARG A 101 26.88 -0.25 6.94
N ASN A 102 26.28 -1.42 7.10
CA ASN A 102 26.63 -2.34 8.17
C ASN A 102 27.39 -3.55 7.68
N GLY A 103 27.83 -3.57 6.40
CA GLY A 103 28.61 -4.66 5.81
C GLY A 103 28.11 -6.00 6.29
N TYR A 104 26.87 -6.39 5.95
CA TYR A 104 26.19 -7.60 6.45
C TYR A 104 27.21 -8.68 6.78
N ASN A 105 27.57 -8.77 8.06
CA ASN A 105 28.27 -9.91 8.59
C ASN A 105 27.21 -10.98 8.54
N ILE A 106 27.19 -11.73 7.44
CA ILE A 106 26.84 -13.15 7.52
C ILE A 106 27.59 -13.59 8.77
N ILE A 107 26.87 -14.06 9.79
CA ILE A 107 27.49 -14.78 10.91
C ILE A 107 28.31 -15.86 10.20
N LYS A 108 29.60 -15.60 10.06
CA LYS A 108 30.49 -16.52 9.39
C LYS A 108 30.62 -17.61 10.43
N ASP A 109 30.07 -18.78 10.13
CA ASP A 109 30.25 -20.03 10.89
C ASP A 109 31.73 -20.39 11.18
N ASN A 110 32.69 -19.55 10.75
CA ASN A 110 34.12 -19.80 10.81
C ASN A 110 34.91 -18.75 11.61
N ASP A 111 34.28 -17.79 12.26
CA ASP A 111 34.98 -16.96 13.25
C ASP A 111 34.77 -17.61 14.62
N GLU A 112 35.67 -18.53 15.00
CA GLU A 112 35.76 -19.23 16.30
C GLU A 112 35.80 -18.29 17.54
N ASP A 113 35.66 -16.97 17.35
CA ASP A 113 35.75 -15.92 18.37
C ASP A 113 34.47 -15.05 18.52
N MET A 114 33.34 -15.36 17.87
CA MET A 114 32.16 -14.48 17.91
C MET A 114 31.05 -14.87 18.90
N GLU A 115 30.94 -16.13 19.32
CA GLU A 115 29.92 -16.60 20.26
C GLU A 115 30.59 -16.95 21.59
N ILE A 116 30.60 -16.00 22.52
CA ILE A 116 31.27 -16.14 23.82
C ILE A 116 30.33 -16.76 24.87
N TYR A 117 29.01 -16.71 24.61
CA TYR A 117 27.98 -17.10 25.57
C TYR A 117 26.97 -18.04 24.93
N ASP A 118 26.51 -19.03 25.69
CA ASP A 118 25.49 -19.98 25.22
C ASP A 118 24.12 -19.33 25.21
N ALA A 119 23.82 -18.51 26.21
CA ALA A 119 22.59 -17.75 26.24
C ALA A 119 22.71 -16.40 26.95
N PHE A 120 22.06 -15.41 26.37
CA PHE A 120 21.77 -14.13 26.99
C PHE A 120 20.40 -14.19 27.67
N VAL A 121 20.31 -13.73 28.92
CA VAL A 121 19.07 -13.78 29.71
C VAL A 121 18.62 -12.38 30.08
N SER A 122 17.44 -11.98 29.58
CA SER A 122 16.77 -10.74 29.95
C SER A 122 15.64 -10.99 30.94
N TYR A 123 15.64 -10.28 32.06
CA TYR A 123 14.67 -10.42 33.14
C TYR A 123 14.33 -9.09 33.80
N HIS A 124 13.18 -9.03 34.47
CA HIS A 124 12.80 -7.87 35.26
C HIS A 124 13.54 -7.85 36.61
N SER A 125 13.89 -6.67 37.13
CA SER A 125 14.64 -6.49 38.38
C SER A 125 14.06 -7.24 39.58
N GLU A 126 12.73 -7.40 39.64
CA GLU A 126 12.01 -8.18 40.65
C GLU A 126 12.45 -9.65 40.73
N LYS A 127 12.89 -10.23 39.61
CA LYS A 127 13.33 -11.64 39.54
C LYS A 127 14.84 -11.82 39.61
N ARG A 128 15.61 -10.75 39.79
CA ARG A 128 17.08 -10.78 39.89
C ARG A 128 17.59 -11.80 40.91
N ILE A 129 16.98 -11.83 42.10
CA ILE A 129 17.37 -12.75 43.18
C ILE A 129 17.16 -14.21 42.75
N TRP A 130 16.01 -14.51 42.15
CA TRP A 130 15.69 -15.85 41.69
C TRP A 130 16.58 -16.29 40.53
N VAL A 131 16.88 -15.40 39.59
CA VAL A 131 17.80 -15.70 38.48
C VAL A 131 19.19 -16.03 39.02
N ASN A 132 19.76 -15.18 39.88
CA ASN A 132 21.12 -15.37 40.38
C ASN A 132 21.27 -16.55 41.35
N GLN A 133 20.21 -16.88 42.12
CA GLN A 133 20.29 -17.92 43.16
C GLN A 133 19.73 -19.27 42.75
N VAL A 134 18.92 -19.33 41.70
CA VAL A 134 18.26 -20.57 41.24
C VAL A 134 18.62 -20.86 39.79
N MET A 135 18.32 -19.94 38.87
CA MET A 135 18.51 -20.19 37.44
C MET A 135 20.00 -20.33 37.06
N THR A 136 20.83 -19.38 37.46
CA THR A 136 22.27 -19.37 37.12
C THR A 136 23.00 -20.57 37.74
N PRO A 137 22.82 -20.94 39.02
CA PRO A 137 23.48 -22.11 39.59
C PRO A 137 23.05 -23.43 38.95
N GLU A 138 21.77 -23.61 38.63
CA GLU A 138 21.26 -24.83 38.00
C GLU A 138 21.76 -25.00 36.55
N LEU A 139 21.96 -23.89 35.83
CA LEU A 139 22.39 -23.91 34.43
C LEU A 139 23.91 -23.81 34.25
N CYS A 140 24.63 -23.17 35.17
CA CYS A 140 26.09 -23.02 35.07
C CYS A 140 26.86 -24.03 35.92
N ASN A 141 26.29 -24.49 37.05
CA ASN A 141 26.95 -25.42 37.97
C ASN A 141 26.26 -26.80 38.04
N GLY A 142 25.27 -27.04 37.16
CA GLY A 142 24.57 -28.33 37.02
C GLY A 142 25.35 -29.32 36.15
N GLU A 143 24.66 -30.31 35.58
CA GLU A 143 25.26 -31.25 34.60
C GLU A 143 25.62 -30.60 33.26
N LEU A 144 25.10 -29.39 33.01
CA LEU A 144 25.27 -28.64 31.77
C LEU A 144 26.16 -27.44 32.08
N ASP A 145 27.30 -27.31 31.41
CA ASP A 145 28.29 -26.25 31.62
C ASP A 145 27.95 -25.05 30.73
N PHE A 146 26.82 -24.38 31.00
CA PHE A 146 26.38 -23.23 30.19
C PHE A 146 27.02 -21.92 30.64
N THR A 147 27.53 -21.15 29.69
CA THR A 147 28.00 -19.78 29.88
C THR A 147 26.85 -18.79 29.66
N LEU A 148 26.33 -18.23 30.75
CA LEU A 148 25.22 -17.26 30.72
C LEU A 148 25.70 -15.82 30.90
N ILE A 149 25.07 -14.89 30.17
CA ILE A 149 25.23 -13.45 30.37
C ILE A 149 23.91 -12.75 30.68
N HIS A 150 23.95 -11.77 31.58
CA HIS A 150 22.79 -11.03 32.06
C HIS A 150 22.84 -9.55 31.66
N ASP A 151 21.67 -8.93 31.52
CA ASP A 151 21.50 -7.48 31.33
C ASP A 151 22.20 -6.61 32.40
N ASP A 152 22.39 -7.17 33.60
CA ASP A 152 23.01 -6.51 34.75
C ASP A 152 24.55 -6.53 34.73
N ASN A 153 25.17 -7.32 33.85
CA ASN A 153 26.64 -7.48 33.80
C ASN A 153 27.32 -6.39 32.95
N ILE A 154 26.56 -5.40 32.48
CA ILE A 154 27.05 -4.33 31.62
C ILE A 154 27.71 -3.26 32.48
N ILE A 155 29.04 -3.13 32.35
CA ILE A 155 29.83 -2.14 33.08
C ILE A 155 29.47 -0.73 32.58
N PRO A 156 28.98 0.18 33.44
CA PRO A 156 28.68 1.55 33.03
C PRO A 156 29.99 2.28 32.66
N GLY A 157 30.14 2.64 31.38
CA GLY A 157 31.30 3.39 30.87
C GLY A 157 31.86 2.95 29.53
N GLN A 158 31.46 1.79 28.99
CA GLN A 158 31.77 1.37 27.61
C GLN A 158 30.55 1.56 26.71
N GLU A 159 30.63 2.55 25.81
CA GLU A 159 29.54 3.00 24.93
C GLU A 159 28.16 3.12 25.60
N SER A 160 27.10 3.35 24.83
CA SER A 160 25.75 3.38 25.39
C SER A 160 25.39 2.01 25.96
N TYR A 161 24.79 1.95 27.16
CA TYR A 161 24.29 0.72 27.80
C TYR A 161 23.58 -0.25 26.81
N PHE A 162 22.85 0.31 25.84
CA PHE A 162 22.16 -0.46 24.80
C PHE A 162 23.08 -1.08 23.73
N SER A 163 24.17 -0.41 23.32
CA SER A 163 25.13 -1.05 22.40
C SER A 163 25.84 -2.20 23.08
N GLY A 164 26.03 -2.14 24.41
CA GLY A 164 26.45 -3.27 25.23
C GLY A 164 25.46 -4.44 25.19
N ILE A 165 24.17 -4.20 25.45
CA ILE A 165 23.11 -5.23 25.36
C ILE A 165 23.10 -5.88 23.98
N MET A 166 23.06 -5.08 22.91
CA MET A 166 23.01 -5.61 21.55
C MET A 166 24.25 -6.45 21.23
N THR A 167 25.43 -6.00 21.66
CA THR A 167 26.67 -6.77 21.48
C THR A 167 26.63 -8.10 22.23
N HIS A 168 26.06 -8.14 23.44
CA HIS A 168 25.91 -9.39 24.20
C HIS A 168 24.83 -10.32 23.60
N MET A 169 23.75 -9.76 23.06
CA MET A 169 22.75 -10.52 22.31
C MET A 169 23.34 -11.10 21.01
N ASP A 170 24.09 -10.30 20.26
CA ASP A 170 24.73 -10.71 19.00
C ASP A 170 25.82 -11.78 19.22
N ARG A 171 26.42 -11.83 20.42
CA ARG A 171 27.45 -12.80 20.82
C ARG A 171 26.91 -14.00 21.61
N SER A 172 25.59 -14.16 21.68
CA SER A 172 24.94 -15.28 22.36
C SER A 172 24.20 -16.17 21.37
N HIS A 173 24.39 -17.49 21.47
CA HIS A 173 23.68 -18.43 20.61
C HIS A 173 22.16 -18.40 20.82
N HIS A 174 21.72 -18.17 22.06
CA HIS A 174 20.31 -18.15 22.44
C HIS A 174 19.96 -16.90 23.23
N ILE A 175 18.72 -16.43 23.09
CA ILE A 175 18.19 -15.28 23.84
C ILE A 175 16.99 -15.77 24.64
N ILE A 176 17.08 -15.70 25.97
CA ILE A 176 16.05 -16.15 26.90
C ILE A 176 15.40 -14.93 27.56
N PHE A 177 14.07 -14.81 27.40
CA PHE A 177 13.27 -13.78 28.07
C PHE A 177 12.49 -14.39 29.24
N LEU A 178 12.76 -13.92 30.45
CA LEU A 178 11.97 -14.30 31.62
C LEU A 178 10.72 -13.42 31.75
N VAL A 179 9.66 -13.84 31.06
CA VAL A 179 8.39 -13.11 31.01
C VAL A 179 7.62 -13.27 32.32
N THR A 180 7.56 -12.20 33.11
CA THR A 180 6.78 -12.12 34.35
C THR A 180 5.74 -11.00 34.30
N ARG A 181 4.83 -10.94 35.29
CA ARG A 181 3.83 -9.87 35.36
C ARG A 181 4.47 -8.47 35.45
N GLY A 182 5.57 -8.32 36.19
CA GLY A 182 6.34 -7.07 36.23
C GLY A 182 6.99 -6.75 34.88
N TRP A 183 7.57 -7.77 34.23
CA TRP A 183 8.17 -7.63 32.91
C TRP A 183 7.15 -7.15 31.85
N MET A 184 5.93 -7.69 31.84
CA MET A 184 4.89 -7.28 30.89
C MET A 184 4.43 -5.82 31.08
N LYS A 185 4.50 -5.27 32.29
CA LYS A 185 4.07 -3.90 32.58
C LYS A 185 5.14 -2.86 32.22
N GLU A 186 6.38 -3.14 32.57
CA GLU A 186 7.47 -2.15 32.51
C GLU A 186 8.56 -2.60 31.54
N GLY A 187 9.04 -3.84 31.68
CA GLY A 187 10.14 -4.41 30.87
C GLY A 187 9.84 -4.45 29.36
N TRP A 188 8.63 -4.85 28.96
CA TRP A 188 8.25 -4.90 27.54
C TRP A 188 8.18 -3.51 26.91
N ASN A 189 7.55 -2.55 27.59
CA ASN A 189 7.45 -1.18 27.11
C ASN A 189 8.83 -0.51 27.03
N GLU A 190 9.71 -0.83 27.98
CA GLU A 190 11.10 -0.39 27.98
C GLU A 190 11.90 -1.00 26.83
N PHE A 191 11.78 -2.31 26.62
CA PHE A 191 12.41 -3.03 25.52
C PHE A 191 11.96 -2.47 24.16
N VAL A 192 10.64 -2.36 23.91
CA VAL A 192 10.08 -1.82 22.67
C VAL A 192 10.56 -0.39 22.43
N ARG A 193 10.38 0.51 23.40
CA ARG A 193 10.82 1.92 23.26
C ARG A 193 12.31 2.05 22.97
N ARG A 194 13.15 1.18 23.56
CA ARG A 194 14.60 1.20 23.38
C ARG A 194 15.04 0.61 22.04
N THR A 195 14.39 -0.46 21.57
CA THR A 195 14.61 -0.99 20.21
C THR A 195 14.18 0.01 19.13
N GLU A 196 13.08 0.74 19.34
CA GLU A 196 12.65 1.84 18.45
C GLU A 196 13.69 2.98 18.41
N ALA A 197 14.20 3.42 19.57
CA ALA A 197 15.23 4.45 19.64
C ALA A 197 16.57 4.05 18.98
N TYR A 198 16.93 2.77 19.02
CA TYR A 198 18.12 2.26 18.31
C TYR A 198 17.89 2.16 16.79
N GLY A 199 16.70 1.71 16.37
CA GLY A 199 16.30 1.73 14.96
C GLY A 199 16.32 3.14 14.37
N GLU A 200 16.01 4.16 15.18
CA GLU A 200 16.07 5.57 14.78
C GLU A 200 17.52 6.08 14.68
N LYS A 201 18.43 5.65 15.57
CA LYS A 201 19.86 6.01 15.54
C LYS A 201 20.64 5.41 14.37
N GLN A 202 20.19 4.29 13.79
CA GLN A 202 20.83 3.71 12.59
C GLN A 202 20.55 4.50 11.29
N CYS A 203 19.67 5.51 11.32
CA CYS A 203 19.32 6.32 10.14
C CYS A 203 19.72 7.79 10.22
N LEU A 204 21.01 8.12 10.43
CA LEU A 204 21.53 9.43 10.02
C LEU A 204 22.83 9.31 9.22
N PRO A 205 22.86 9.88 8.01
CA PRO A 205 23.91 10.81 7.67
C PRO A 205 23.21 12.10 7.21
N LYS A 206 23.30 13.17 7.99
CA LYS A 206 23.27 14.49 7.37
C LYS A 206 24.64 14.67 6.75
N MET A 207 24.76 14.39 5.45
CA MET A 207 25.83 15.00 4.68
C MET A 207 25.53 16.50 4.62
N GLU A 208 26.31 17.24 5.39
CA GLU A 208 26.48 18.68 5.26
C GLU A 208 26.81 18.97 3.78
N ARG A 209 25.98 19.76 3.10
CA ARG A 209 26.37 20.34 1.80
C ARG A 209 27.46 21.37 2.10
N ARG A 210 28.67 21.12 1.60
CA ARG A 210 29.67 22.15 1.34
C ARG A 210 30.03 22.08 -0.13
#